data_AF-A0AAW1NG95-F1
#
_entry.id   AF-A0AAW1NG95-F1
#
_cell.length_a   1.000
_cell.length_b   1.000
_cell.length_c   1.000
_cell.angle_alpha   90.00
_cell.angle_beta   90.00
_cell.angle_gamma   90.00
#
_symmetry.space_group_name_H-M   'P 1'
#
loop_
_entity.id
_entity.type
_entity.pdbx_description
1 polymer ?
#
loop_
_entity_poly.entity_id
_entity_poly.type
_entity_poly.pdbx_seq_one_letter_code
_entity_poly.pdbx_strand_id
1 'polypeptide(L)'
;MASNKISIAAMLLVFGVVLMLGSGNVKEVDAAKFCPQFCVNNLSYVICSSSGSTHLKPLCTNCCKAGPGCTLFFTDGTSQKCV
;
A
#
# COMPACT_ATOMS: atom_id res chain seq x y z
N MET A 1 -13.76 39.00 -34.95
CA MET A 1 -13.33 38.24 -33.76
C MET A 1 -14.51 37.48 -33.16
N ALA A 2 -15.04 36.47 -33.88
CA ALA A 2 -16.20 35.67 -33.43
C ALA A 2 -15.88 34.17 -33.42
N SER A 3 -14.95 33.74 -34.27
CA SER A 3 -14.44 32.36 -34.36
C SER A 3 -13.75 31.86 -33.09
N ASN A 4 -13.16 32.77 -32.30
CA ASN A 4 -12.50 32.43 -31.03
C ASN A 4 -13.51 31.95 -29.97
N LYS A 5 -14.71 32.55 -29.92
CA LYS A 5 -15.72 32.22 -28.89
C LYS A 5 -16.34 30.85 -29.14
N ILE A 6 -16.64 30.54 -30.40
CA ILE A 6 -17.19 29.24 -30.82
C ILE A 6 -16.12 28.15 -30.68
N SER A 7 -14.87 28.46 -31.02
CA SER A 7 -13.74 27.53 -30.84
C SER A 7 -13.49 27.19 -29.37
N ILE A 8 -13.51 28.19 -28.47
CA ILE A 8 -13.37 27.96 -27.03
C ILE A 8 -14.54 27.14 -26.47
N ALA A 9 -15.78 27.44 -26.90
CA ALA A 9 -16.96 26.69 -26.47
C ALA A 9 -16.90 25.22 -26.92
N ALA A 10 -16.47 24.97 -28.15
CA ALA A 10 -16.27 23.62 -28.67
C ALA A 10 -15.16 22.88 -27.90
N MET A 11 -14.07 23.57 -27.57
CA MET A 11 -12.94 22.99 -26.83
C MET A 11 -13.33 22.59 -25.41
N LEU A 12 -14.11 23.43 -24.72
CA LEU A 12 -14.65 23.14 -23.38
C LEU A 12 -15.60 21.94 -23.39
N LEU A 13 -16.45 21.82 -24.42
CA LEU A 13 -17.36 20.68 -24.58
C LEU A 13 -16.60 19.36 -24.77
N VAL A 14 -15.55 19.36 -25.61
CA VAL A 14 -14.73 18.17 -25.84
C VAL A 14 -14.00 17.75 -24.56
N PHE A 15 -13.41 18.70 -23.83
CA PHE A 15 -12.78 18.41 -22.55
C PHE A 15 -13.75 17.84 -21.52
N GLY A 16 -14.97 18.38 -21.43
CA GLY A 16 -16.01 17.86 -20.53
C GLY A 16 -16.39 16.41 -20.84
N VAL A 17 -16.56 16.08 -22.12
CA VAL A 17 -16.90 14.71 -22.55
C VAL A 17 -15.76 13.73 -22.26
N VAL A 18 -14.51 14.13 -22.50
CA VAL A 18 -13.32 13.31 -22.19
C VAL A 18 -13.20 13.02 -20.70
N LEU A 19 -13.50 13.99 -19.83
CA LEU A 19 -13.47 13.80 -18.37
C LEU A 19 -14.59 12.85 -17.89
N MET A 20 -15.78 12.94 -18.50
CA MET A 20 -16.90 12.05 -18.16
C MET A 20 -16.68 10.61 -18.61
N LEU A 21 -16.05 10.40 -19.78
CA LEU A 21 -15.68 9.07 -20.29
C LEU A 21 -14.41 8.52 -19.62
N GLY A 22 -13.51 9.41 -19.19
CA GLY A 22 -12.23 9.10 -18.56
C GLY A 22 -12.32 8.65 -17.09
N SER A 23 -13.52 8.60 -16.51
CA SER A 23 -13.78 7.97 -15.21
C SER A 23 -13.75 6.44 -15.32
N GLY A 24 -12.72 5.90 -15.98
CA GLY A 24 -12.45 4.47 -15.96
C GLY A 24 -12.07 4.09 -14.54
N ASN A 25 -12.83 3.15 -13.97
CA ASN A 25 -12.65 2.48 -12.68
C ASN A 25 -11.45 3.01 -11.91
N VAL A 26 -11.67 4.01 -11.05
CA VAL A 26 -10.75 4.25 -9.95
C VAL A 26 -10.74 2.95 -9.18
N LYS A 27 -9.75 2.09 -9.47
CA LYS A 27 -9.40 1.04 -8.55
C LYS A 27 -9.07 1.78 -7.29
N GLU A 28 -9.97 1.71 -6.33
CA GLU A 28 -9.69 1.97 -4.94
C GLU A 28 -8.36 1.25 -4.70
N VAL A 29 -7.29 2.02 -4.65
CA VAL A 29 -6.04 1.53 -4.10
C VAL A 29 -6.40 1.44 -2.63
N ASP A 30 -6.96 0.28 -2.26
CA ASP A 30 -7.16 -0.15 -0.89
C ASP A 30 -5.95 0.36 -0.14
N ALA A 31 -6.16 1.41 0.66
CA ALA A 31 -5.14 2.40 1.00
C ALA A 31 -3.85 1.65 1.35
N ALA A 32 -2.92 1.59 0.39
CA ALA A 32 -1.84 0.61 0.44
C ALA A 32 -1.12 0.86 1.76
N LYS A 33 -1.34 -0.04 2.74
CA LYS A 33 -1.09 0.27 4.14
C LYS A 33 0.36 0.71 4.25
N PHE A 34 0.56 2.02 4.46
CA PHE A 34 1.88 2.62 4.36
C PHE A 34 2.66 2.14 5.58
N CYS A 35 3.36 1.03 5.43
CA CYS A 35 4.13 0.46 6.50
C CYS A 35 5.43 1.24 6.62
N PRO A 36 5.74 1.75 7.83
CA PRO A 36 7.00 2.43 8.04
C PRO A 36 8.15 1.45 7.78
N GLN A 37 9.21 1.94 7.15
CA GLN A 37 10.37 1.13 6.73
C GLN A 37 11.39 0.94 7.87
N PHE A 38 11.02 1.20 9.13
CA PHE A 38 11.92 0.93 10.24
C PHE A 38 12.04 -0.57 10.47
N CYS A 39 13.26 -0.99 10.79
CA CYS A 39 13.55 -2.35 11.22
C CYS A 39 13.40 -2.41 12.74
N VAL A 40 12.74 -3.44 13.25
CA VAL A 40 12.81 -3.68 14.69
C VAL A 40 14.16 -4.34 14.99
N ASN A 41 14.92 -3.73 15.91
CA ASN A 41 16.24 -4.24 16.32
C ASN A 41 16.11 -5.54 17.10
N ASN A 42 17.19 -6.31 17.19
CA ASN A 42 17.25 -7.55 17.97
C ASN A 42 16.26 -8.62 17.53
N LEU A 43 15.86 -8.65 16.25
CA LEU A 43 15.01 -9.72 15.74
C LEU A 43 15.82 -10.97 15.38
N SER A 44 15.40 -12.11 15.92
CA SER A 44 15.97 -13.43 15.61
C SER A 44 15.27 -14.04 14.39
N TYR A 45 13.94 -14.19 14.45
CA TYR A 45 13.14 -14.79 13.38
C TYR A 45 11.67 -14.38 13.48
N VAL A 46 10.94 -14.55 12.39
CA VAL A 46 9.48 -14.37 12.35
C VAL A 46 8.81 -15.66 11.96
N ILE A 47 7.68 -15.95 12.60
CA ILE A 47 6.75 -17.02 12.22
C ILE A 47 5.41 -16.38 11.89
N CYS A 48 4.85 -16.69 10.73
CA CYS A 48 3.53 -16.24 10.31
C CYS A 48 2.64 -17.46 10.06
N SER A 49 1.39 -17.42 10.51
CA SER A 49 0.44 -18.53 10.30
C SER A 49 0.28 -18.93 8.83
N SER A 50 0.43 -17.97 7.91
CA SER A 50 0.40 -18.21 6.45
C SER A 50 1.59 -19.02 5.93
N SER A 51 2.75 -18.94 6.60
CA SER A 51 4.00 -19.61 6.20
C SER A 51 4.30 -20.88 7.01
N GLY A 52 3.35 -21.31 7.86
CA GLY A 52 3.54 -22.45 8.77
C GLY A 52 4.67 -22.22 9.78
N SER A 53 5.54 -23.22 9.95
CA SER A 53 6.68 -23.22 10.88
C SER A 53 7.99 -22.71 10.27
N THR A 54 7.94 -22.04 9.12
CA THR A 54 9.14 -21.60 8.43
C THR A 54 9.76 -20.42 9.17
N HIS A 55 10.99 -20.57 9.67
CA HIS A 55 11.73 -19.48 10.28
C HIS A 55 12.27 -18.56 9.19
N LEU A 56 11.57 -17.45 8.93
CA LEU A 56 12.09 -16.44 8.01
C LEU A 56 13.13 -15.59 8.75
N LYS A 57 14.37 -15.59 8.24
CA LYS A 57 15.46 -14.75 8.74
C LYS A 57 15.16 -13.29 8.35
N PRO A 58 14.75 -12.42 9.29
CA PRO A 58 14.23 -11.12 8.96
C PRO A 58 15.40 -10.14 8.98
N LEU A 59 15.98 -9.85 7.81
CA LEU A 59 17.02 -8.81 7.74
C LEU A 59 16.48 -7.42 8.13
N CYS A 60 15.18 -7.19 7.95
CA CYS A 60 14.48 -5.98 8.38
C CYS A 60 12.96 -6.17 8.25
N THR A 61 12.26 -6.30 9.38
CA THR A 61 10.79 -6.35 9.39
C THR A 61 10.21 -5.71 10.64
N ASN A 62 8.92 -5.38 10.59
CA ASN A 62 8.10 -4.89 11.70
C ASN A 62 6.68 -5.46 11.57
N CYS A 63 5.84 -5.30 12.59
CA CYS A 63 4.49 -5.87 12.56
C CYS A 63 3.59 -5.35 11.44
N CYS A 64 3.78 -4.13 10.97
CA CYS A 64 3.02 -3.63 9.82
C CYS A 64 3.39 -4.41 8.55
N LYS A 65 4.68 -4.64 8.32
CA LYS A 65 5.18 -5.37 7.15
C LYS A 65 4.91 -6.88 7.23
N ALA A 66 4.97 -7.46 8.43
CA ALA A 66 4.67 -8.86 8.66
C ALA A 66 3.16 -9.15 8.52
N GLY A 67 2.31 -8.25 9.03
CA GLY A 67 0.87 -8.39 8.99
C GLY A 67 0.29 -9.22 10.14
N PRO A 68 -1.05 -9.26 10.26
CA PRO A 68 -1.74 -9.99 11.32
C PRO A 68 -1.48 -11.50 11.23
N GLY A 69 -1.37 -12.16 12.39
CA GLY A 69 -1.07 -13.60 12.46
C GLY A 69 0.43 -13.93 12.34
N CYS A 70 1.29 -12.92 12.40
CA CYS A 70 2.73 -13.07 12.55
C CYS A 70 3.18 -12.87 14.00
N THR A 71 4.26 -13.54 14.39
CA THR A 71 4.95 -13.39 15.67
C THR A 71 6.43 -13.14 15.42
N LEU A 72 6.94 -12.03 15.95
CA LEU A 72 8.35 -11.66 15.90
C LEU A 72 9.02 -12.22 17.16
N PHE A 73 10.13 -12.92 16.99
CA PHE A 73 10.94 -13.47 18.07
C PHE A 73 12.25 -12.71 18.15
N PHE A 74 12.59 -12.23 19.34
CA PHE A 74 13.74 -11.38 19.59
C PHE A 74 14.93 -12.18 20.13
N THR A 75 16.12 -11.59 20.08
CA THR A 75 17.37 -12.20 20.57
C THR A 75 17.44 -12.26 22.10
N ASP A 76 16.65 -11.45 22.79
CA ASP A 76 16.49 -11.46 24.25
C ASP A 76 15.52 -12.56 24.76
N GLY A 77 14.95 -13.35 23.84
CA GLY A 77 13.99 -14.41 24.14
C GLY A 77 12.53 -13.94 24.25
N THR A 78 12.26 -12.64 24.10
CA THR A 78 10.88 -12.13 24.07
C THR A 78 10.22 -12.38 22.71
N SER A 79 8.88 -12.29 22.67
CA SER A 79 8.12 -12.41 21.42
C SER A 79 6.97 -11.41 21.36
N GLN A 80 6.67 -10.92 20.15
CA GLN A 80 5.58 -9.97 19.88
C GLN A 80 4.66 -10.50 18.80
N LYS A 81 3.37 -10.64 19.12
CA LYS A 81 2.32 -10.98 18.15
C LYS A 81 1.85 -9.72 17.42
N CYS A 82 1.75 -9.81 16.10
CA CYS A 82 1.19 -8.76 15.26
C CYS A 82 -0.31 -8.98 15.12
N VAL A 83 -1.06 -7.95 15.51
CA VAL A 83 -2.52 -7.85 15.42
C VAL A 83 -2.93 -6.85 14.34
#